data_AF-A0A5K1G252-F1
#
_entry.id   AF-A0A5K1G252-F1
#
_cell.length_a   1.000
_cell.length_b   1.000
_cell.length_c   1.000
_cell.angle_alpha   90.00
_cell.angle_beta   90.00
_cell.angle_gamma   90.00
#
_symmetry.space_group_name_H-M   'P 1'
#
loop_
_entity.id
_entity.type
_entity.pdbx_description
1 polymer ?
#
loop_
_entity_poly.entity_id
_entity_poly.type
_entity_poly.pdbx_seq_one_letter_code
_entity_poly.pdbx_strand_id
1 'polypeptide(L)'
;DEAELVDIIVEEVQSKLGKTPLHVAEYPIGMEGQVQEVRKLLKKDGRGVNMIALHGMSGIGKTTIAKAVYNELFHDFHGASSFISD
;
A
#
# COMPACT_ATOMS: atom_id res chain seq x y z
N ASP A 1 -5.97 -13.11 28.73
CA ASP A 1 -4.76 -13.20 29.59
C ASP A 1 -3.75 -12.11 29.27
N GLU A 2 -2.85 -11.76 30.19
CA GLU A 2 -1.74 -10.81 29.95
C GLU A 2 -0.86 -11.24 28.75
N ALA A 3 -0.67 -12.55 28.59
CA ALA A 3 0.07 -13.13 27.47
C ALA A 3 -0.55 -12.82 26.09
N GLU A 4 -1.88 -12.88 25.96
CA GLU A 4 -2.56 -12.57 24.70
C GLU A 4 -2.40 -11.09 24.31
N LEU A 5 -2.41 -10.20 25.30
CA LEU A 5 -2.17 -8.77 25.06
C LEU A 5 -0.74 -8.52 24.59
N VAL A 6 0.23 -9.24 25.15
CA VAL A 6 1.63 -9.16 24.71
C VAL A 6 1.77 -9.63 23.27
N ASP A 7 1.14 -10.75 22.88
CA ASP A 7 1.19 -11.27 21.52
C ASP A 7 0.62 -10.29 20.49
N ILE A 8 -0.54 -9.69 20.79
CA ILE A 8 -1.16 -8.66 19.92
C ILE A 8 -0.22 -7.47 19.71
N ILE A 9 0.43 -6.99 20.78
CA ILE A 9 1.37 -5.87 20.70
C ILE A 9 2.60 -6.25 19.88
N VAL A 10 3.13 -7.45 20.07
CA VAL A 10 4.31 -7.93 19.31
C VAL A 10 3.97 -8.01 17.82
N GLU A 11 2.82 -8.58 17.45
CA GLU A 11 2.37 -8.65 16.05
C GLU A 11 2.18 -7.26 15.46
N GLU A 12 1.55 -6.32 16.17
CA GLU A 12 1.31 -4.95 15.71
C GLU A 12 2.62 -4.16 15.54
N VAL A 13 3.60 -4.38 16.42
CA VAL A 13 4.92 -3.75 16.30
C VAL A 13 5.69 -4.35 15.13
N GLN A 14 5.69 -5.68 14.98
CA GLN A 14 6.31 -6.36 13.85
C GLN A 14 5.67 -5.97 12.51
N SER A 15 4.35 -5.79 12.47
CA SER A 15 3.63 -5.36 11.26
C SER A 15 3.98 -3.93 10.83
N LYS A 16 4.60 -3.12 11.70
CA LYS A 16 5.08 -1.77 11.40
C LYS A 16 6.58 -1.71 11.18
N LEU A 17 7.34 -2.63 11.78
CA LEU A 17 8.79 -2.74 11.61
C LEU A 17 9.14 -3.27 10.20
N GLY A 18 10.26 -2.79 9.65
CA GLY A 18 10.83 -3.33 8.41
C GLY A 18 10.12 -2.92 7.11
N LYS A 19 9.06 -2.11 7.18
CA LYS A 19 8.39 -1.60 6.00
C LYS A 19 8.90 -0.20 5.64
N THR A 20 9.83 -0.15 4.69
CA THR A 20 10.35 1.11 4.16
C THR A 20 9.50 1.56 2.96
N PRO A 21 9.02 2.82 2.93
CA PRO A 21 8.29 3.32 1.78
C PRO A 21 9.17 3.31 0.53
N LEU A 22 8.56 3.03 -0.61
CA LEU A 22 9.21 3.05 -1.91
C LEU A 22 9.53 4.50 -2.32
N HIS A 23 10.64 4.68 -3.04
CA HIS A 23 10.89 5.95 -3.71
C HIS A 23 9.87 6.15 -4.84
N VAL A 24 9.04 7.19 -4.72
CA VAL A 24 8.00 7.54 -5.69
C VAL A 24 8.54 8.51 -6.74
N ALA A 25 9.00 9.69 -6.31
CA ALA A 25 9.60 10.75 -7.12
C ALA A 25 10.36 11.74 -6.22
N GLU A 26 11.22 12.58 -6.79
CA GLU A 26 11.87 13.68 -6.07
C GLU A 26 10.84 14.74 -5.61
N TYR A 27 9.84 15.02 -6.44
CA TYR A 27 8.75 15.97 -6.15
C TYR A 27 7.38 15.33 -6.46
N PRO A 28 6.79 14.56 -5.52
CA PRO A 28 5.55 13.82 -5.75
C PRO A 28 4.30 14.72 -5.64
N ILE A 29 4.19 15.73 -6.49
CA ILE A 29 3.06 16.67 -6.52
C ILE A 29 1.96 16.20 -7.47
N GLY A 30 0.70 16.52 -7.16
CA GLY A 30 -0.44 16.33 -8.07
C GLY A 30 -0.99 14.91 -8.20
N MET A 31 -0.47 13.94 -7.43
CA MET A 31 -0.92 12.54 -7.48
C MET A 31 -1.96 12.15 -6.40
N GLU A 32 -2.23 13.02 -5.43
CA GLU A 32 -3.13 12.74 -4.30
C GLU A 32 -4.50 12.23 -4.75
N GLY A 33 -5.13 12.92 -5.71
CA GLY A 33 -6.45 12.52 -6.22
C GLY A 33 -6.45 11.11 -6.84
N GLN A 34 -5.42 10.78 -7.62
CA GLN A 34 -5.28 9.46 -8.25
C GLN A 34 -5.04 8.37 -7.22
N VAL A 35 -4.20 8.64 -6.21
CA VAL A 35 -3.91 7.70 -5.12
C VAL A 35 -5.18 7.41 -4.31
N GLN A 36 -5.94 8.44 -3.94
CA GLN A 36 -7.20 8.26 -3.20
C GLN A 36 -8.26 7.52 -4.01
N GLU A 37 -8.34 7.74 -5.32
CA GLU A 37 -9.26 7.02 -6.20
C GLU A 37 -8.92 5.53 -6.26
N VAL A 38 -7.65 5.17 -6.47
CA VAL A 38 -7.21 3.76 -6.46
C VAL A 38 -7.45 3.13 -5.09
N ARG A 39 -7.13 3.83 -3.98
CA ARG A 39 -7.38 3.36 -2.62
C ARG A 39 -8.86 3.05 -2.38
N LYS A 40 -9.77 3.93 -2.84
CA LYS A 40 -11.21 3.73 -2.74
C LYS A 40 -11.69 2.51 -3.51
N LEU A 41 -11.13 2.26 -4.69
CA LEU A 41 -11.44 1.06 -5.48
C LEU A 41 -10.94 -0.23 -4.79
N LEU A 42 -9.80 -0.18 -4.09
CA LEU A 42 -9.25 -1.30 -3.32
C LEU A 42 -10.01 -1.58 -2.02
N LYS A 43 -10.51 -0.54 -1.33
CA LYS A 43 -11.26 -0.63 -0.07
C LYS A 43 -12.70 -1.14 -0.22
N LYS A 44 -13.10 -1.69 -1.37
CA LYS A 44 -14.45 -2.25 -1.54
C LYS A 44 -14.61 -3.44 -0.58
N ASP A 45 -15.55 -3.34 0.37
CA ASP A 45 -15.81 -4.18 1.56
C ASP A 45 -16.12 -5.68 1.29
N GLY A 46 -15.36 -6.34 0.43
CA GLY A 46 -15.46 -7.77 0.16
C GLY A 46 -14.30 -8.53 0.81
N ARG A 47 -14.58 -9.64 1.50
CA ARG A 47 -13.58 -10.60 2.00
C ARG A 47 -12.90 -11.38 0.87
N GLY A 48 -12.59 -10.73 -0.26
CA GLY A 48 -12.11 -11.33 -1.49
C GLY A 48 -10.88 -10.63 -2.05
N VAL A 49 -10.38 -11.16 -3.17
CA VAL A 49 -9.22 -10.58 -3.88
C VAL A 49 -9.69 -9.44 -4.78
N ASN A 50 -9.14 -8.24 -4.57
CA ASN A 50 -9.36 -7.08 -5.43
C ASN A 50 -8.16 -6.87 -6.36
N MET A 51 -8.41 -6.75 -7.67
CA MET A 51 -7.39 -6.47 -8.68
C MET A 51 -7.72 -5.18 -9.42
N ILE A 52 -6.72 -4.32 -9.60
CA ILE A 52 -6.83 -3.06 -10.36
C ILE A 52 -5.71 -3.02 -11.39
N ALA A 53 -6.04 -2.61 -12.61
CA ALA A 53 -5.08 -2.35 -13.68
C ALA A 53 -4.96 -0.85 -13.92
N LEU A 54 -3.74 -0.31 -13.91
CA LEU A 54 -3.44 1.05 -14.36
C LEU A 54 -3.03 1.00 -15.83
N HIS A 55 -3.73 1.72 -16.70
CA HIS A 55 -3.46 1.73 -18.14
C HIS A 55 -3.37 3.16 -18.70
N GLY A 56 -2.79 3.30 -19.90
CA GLY A 56 -2.58 4.60 -20.54
C GLY A 56 -1.23 4.70 -21.26
N MET A 57 -0.95 5.87 -21.84
CA MET A 57 0.28 6.13 -22.60
C MET A 57 1.56 5.85 -21.81
N SER A 58 2.65 5.60 -22.52
CA SER A 58 3.98 5.50 -21.90
C SER A 58 4.35 6.81 -21.19
N GLY A 59 5.13 6.72 -20.12
CA GLY A 59 5.63 7.90 -19.39
C GLY A 59 4.61 8.66 -18.53
N ILE A 60 3.32 8.31 -18.55
CA ILE A 60 2.27 9.03 -17.79
C ILE A 60 2.31 8.81 -16.26
N GLY A 61 3.26 8.03 -15.75
CA GLY A 61 3.43 7.82 -14.31
C GLY A 61 2.63 6.66 -13.70
N LYS A 62 2.17 5.68 -14.49
CA LYS A 62 1.41 4.50 -13.99
C LYS A 62 2.14 3.79 -12.84
N THR A 63 3.40 3.43 -13.04
CA THR A 63 4.24 2.78 -12.02
C THR A 63 4.48 3.71 -10.82
N THR A 64 4.58 5.01 -11.04
CA THR A 64 4.73 6.02 -9.98
C THR A 64 3.51 6.05 -9.07
N ILE A 65 2.30 6.06 -9.64
CA ILE A 65 1.04 5.99 -8.88
C ILE A 65 0.95 4.66 -8.13
N ALA A 66 1.31 3.53 -8.76
CA ALA A 66 1.31 2.23 -8.09
C ALA A 66 2.21 2.20 -6.85
N LYS A 67 3.41 2.79 -6.93
CA LYS A 67 4.33 2.94 -5.78
C LYS A 67 3.73 3.83 -4.70
N ALA A 68 3.11 4.95 -5.06
CA ALA A 68 2.46 5.85 -4.11
C ALA A 68 1.27 5.19 -3.39
N VAL A 69 0.44 4.45 -4.12
CA VAL A 69 -0.67 3.66 -3.54
C VAL A 69 -0.14 2.57 -2.61
N TYR A 70 0.93 1.87 -3.00
CA TYR A 70 1.57 0.90 -2.11
C TYR A 70 2.02 1.59 -0.82
N ASN A 71 2.69 2.74 -0.91
CA ASN A 71 3.14 3.54 0.23
C ASN A 71 1.99 3.96 1.18
N GLU A 72 0.79 4.20 0.66
CA GLU A 72 -0.41 4.50 1.46
C GLU A 72 -1.01 3.27 2.15
N LEU A 73 -0.80 2.07 1.59
CA LEU A 73 -1.51 0.86 2.00
C LEU A 73 -0.64 -0.16 2.75
N PHE A 74 0.69 -0.13 2.61
CA PHE A 74 1.54 -1.21 3.11
C PHE A 74 1.44 -1.41 4.63
N HIS A 75 1.04 -0.38 5.38
CA HIS A 75 0.75 -0.47 6.82
C HIS A 75 -0.60 -1.11 7.15
N ASP A 76 -1.57 -1.06 6.23
CA ASP A 76 -2.93 -1.62 6.42
C ASP A 76 -2.96 -3.16 6.25
N PHE A 77 -1.88 -3.79 5.75
CA PHE A 77 -1.80 -5.24 5.61
C PHE A 77 -1.43 -5.94 6.92
N HIS A 78 -2.33 -6.81 7.40
CA HIS A 78 -2.08 -7.78 8.47
C HIS A 78 -1.13 -8.88 7.95
N GLY A 79 0.17 -8.63 8.02
CA GLY A 79 1.22 -9.57 7.61
C GLY A 79 2.20 -8.98 6.59
N ALA A 80 2.67 -9.83 5.67
CA ALA A 80 3.65 -9.46 4.67
C ALA A 80 3.01 -8.70 3.50
N SER A 81 3.66 -7.64 3.06
CA SER A 81 3.36 -6.93 1.80
C SER A 81 4.63 -6.88 0.96
N SER A 82 4.47 -6.88 -0.36
CA SER A 82 5.61 -6.76 -1.28
C SER A 82 5.21 -5.99 -2.52
N PHE A 83 6.15 -5.22 -3.05
CA PHE A 83 6.02 -4.55 -4.34
C PHE A 83 6.94 -5.26 -5.33
N ILE A 84 6.37 -5.80 -6.40
CA ILE A 84 7.12 -6.51 -7.44
C ILE A 84 7.24 -5.57 -8.63
N SER A 85 8.48 -5.29 -9.02
CA SER A 85 8.82 -4.61 -10.27
C SER A 85 9.99 -5.32 -10.90
N ASP A 86 10.06 -5.27 -12.23
CA ASP A 86 11.23 -5.69 -13.00
C ASP A 86 12.48 -4.85 -12.67
#